data_AF-A0A918HPP6-F1
#
_entry.id   AF-A0A918HPP6-F1
#
_cell.length_a   1.000
_cell.length_b   1.000
_cell.length_c   1.000
_cell.angle_alpha   90.00
_cell.angle_beta   90.00
_cell.angle_gamma   90.00
#
_symmetry.space_group_name_H-M   'P 1'
#
loop_
_entity.id
_entity.type
_entity.pdbx_description
1 polymer ?
#
loop_
_entity_poly.entity_id
_entity_poly.type
_entity_poly.pdbx_seq_one_letter_code
_entity_poly.pdbx_strand_id
1 'polypeptide(L)'
;MAAEAGMWETVGVALVTALVTTVGSGWLVVPRLEARKRRIAELYQARDKFLASMLRIVSAGARLRAVQEPAADDPAWTEEMRARVRAERTRWTKQLDEATEWMVDNVETYAPTWPAAVLREMIGTYVAHARAVAISERGDNRKAELLTELTDPVWAVFGSRGWQRGPRLLPRSVQRLEATIATMAAETDRQLAAAAPAS
;
A
#
# COMPACT_ATOMS: atom_id res chain seq x y z
N MET A 1 -67.08 -3.26 28.92
CA MET A 1 -66.26 -4.48 29.15
C MET A 1 -65.74 -5.13 27.88
N ALA A 2 -66.43 -5.09 26.72
CA ALA A 2 -65.90 -5.68 25.47
C ALA A 2 -64.64 -4.97 24.91
N ALA A 3 -64.45 -3.67 25.22
CA ALA A 3 -63.30 -2.89 24.75
C ALA A 3 -61.98 -3.21 25.47
N GLU A 4 -62.02 -3.68 26.72
CA GLU A 4 -60.80 -4.03 27.47
C GLU A 4 -60.22 -5.37 27.04
N ALA A 5 -61.07 -6.34 26.66
CA ALA A 5 -60.62 -7.65 26.18
C ALA A 5 -59.80 -7.54 24.88
N GLY A 6 -60.26 -6.72 23.93
CA GLY A 6 -59.53 -6.50 22.66
C GLY A 6 -58.19 -5.78 22.84
N MET A 7 -58.07 -4.93 23.86
CA MET A 7 -56.83 -4.19 24.17
C MET A 7 -55.72 -5.11 24.71
N TRP A 8 -56.06 -6.05 25.61
CA TRP A 8 -55.09 -7.01 26.13
C TRP A 8 -54.63 -8.02 25.07
N GLU A 9 -55.49 -8.39 24.13
CA GLU A 9 -55.12 -9.20 22.97
C GLU A 9 -54.16 -8.44 22.03
N THR A 10 -54.41 -7.16 21.75
CA THR A 10 -53.50 -6.36 20.91
C THR A 10 -52.15 -6.14 21.59
N VAL A 11 -52.14 -5.87 22.90
CA VAL A 11 -50.90 -5.74 23.67
C VAL A 11 -50.13 -7.06 23.68
N GLY A 12 -50.82 -8.19 23.87
CA GLY A 12 -50.20 -9.52 23.83
C GLY A 12 -49.57 -9.85 22.48
N VAL A 13 -50.31 -9.61 21.39
CA VAL A 13 -49.81 -9.83 20.01
C VAL A 13 -48.62 -8.91 19.72
N ALA A 14 -48.69 -7.63 20.12
CA ALA A 14 -47.59 -6.69 19.95
C ALA A 14 -46.34 -7.13 20.73
N LEU A 15 -46.50 -7.60 21.96
CA LEU A 15 -45.39 -8.05 22.80
C LEU A 15 -44.72 -9.30 22.23
N VAL A 16 -45.51 -10.28 21.78
CA VAL A 16 -45.00 -11.49 21.13
C VAL A 16 -44.32 -11.17 19.80
N THR A 17 -44.92 -10.29 18.99
CA THR A 17 -44.33 -9.86 17.71
C THR A 17 -43.01 -9.12 17.93
N ALA A 18 -42.92 -8.26 18.94
CA ALA A 18 -41.70 -7.57 19.31
C ALA A 18 -40.60 -8.55 19.79
N LEU A 19 -40.94 -9.53 20.63
CA LEU A 19 -40.03 -10.58 21.08
C LEU A 19 -39.52 -11.43 19.90
N VAL A 20 -40.42 -11.91 19.04
CA VAL A 20 -40.06 -12.72 17.85
C VAL A 20 -39.20 -11.92 16.89
N THR A 21 -39.51 -10.63 16.67
CA THR A 21 -38.72 -9.76 15.79
C THR A 21 -37.33 -9.50 16.38
N THR A 22 -37.23 -9.27 17.69
CA THR A 22 -35.96 -8.96 18.36
C THR A 22 -35.06 -10.19 18.45
N VAL A 23 -35.60 -11.34 18.86
CA VAL A 23 -34.86 -12.60 18.92
C VAL A 23 -34.54 -13.10 17.51
N GLY A 24 -35.48 -13.04 16.58
CA GLY A 24 -35.29 -13.47 15.19
C GLY A 24 -34.26 -12.62 14.43
N SER A 25 -34.28 -11.30 14.61
CA SER A 25 -33.25 -10.42 14.04
C SER A 25 -31.88 -10.65 14.70
N GLY A 26 -31.85 -10.84 16.02
CA GLY A 26 -30.66 -11.20 16.78
C GLY A 26 -29.99 -12.50 16.31
N TRP A 27 -30.77 -13.50 15.93
CA TRP A 27 -30.25 -14.83 15.59
C TRP A 27 -29.92 -14.99 14.10
N LEU A 28 -30.65 -14.35 13.19
CA LEU A 28 -30.48 -14.54 11.74
C LEU A 28 -29.69 -13.43 11.06
N VAL A 29 -29.80 -12.19 11.56
CA VAL A 29 -29.24 -11.00 10.89
C VAL A 29 -27.88 -10.65 11.47
N VAL A 30 -27.73 -10.68 12.80
CA VAL A 30 -26.46 -10.36 13.48
C VAL A 30 -25.27 -11.21 13.00
N PRO A 31 -25.32 -12.54 12.92
CA PRO A 31 -24.14 -13.32 12.51
C PRO A 31 -23.72 -13.02 11.06
N ARG A 32 -24.67 -12.74 10.17
CA ARG A 32 -24.37 -12.33 8.78
C ARG A 32 -23.76 -10.93 8.72
N LEU A 33 -24.26 -10.00 9.53
CA LEU A 33 -23.70 -8.65 9.63
C LEU A 33 -22.30 -8.67 10.22
N GLU A 34 -22.04 -9.47 11.24
CA GLU A 34 -20.71 -9.63 11.83
C GLU A 34 -19.73 -10.25 10.84
N ALA A 35 -20.13 -11.30 10.12
CA ALA A 35 -19.31 -11.89 9.06
C ALA A 35 -19.01 -10.88 7.94
N ARG A 36 -20.00 -10.09 7.52
CA ARG A 36 -19.79 -9.03 6.51
C ARG A 36 -18.89 -7.92 7.04
N LYS A 37 -19.09 -7.47 8.28
CA LYS A 37 -18.25 -6.46 8.95
C LYS A 37 -16.81 -6.94 9.03
N ARG A 38 -16.57 -8.20 9.38
CA ARG A 38 -15.24 -8.81 9.42
C ARG A 38 -14.58 -8.82 8.05
N ARG A 39 -15.27 -9.28 7.02
CA ARG A 39 -14.75 -9.25 5.63
C ARG A 39 -14.40 -7.85 5.17
N ILE A 40 -15.27 -6.88 5.44
CA ILE A 40 -15.03 -5.47 5.10
C ILE A 40 -13.81 -4.94 5.87
N ALA A 41 -13.70 -5.25 7.16
CA ALA A 41 -12.55 -4.84 7.96
C ALA A 41 -11.23 -5.43 7.45
N GLU A 42 -11.21 -6.71 7.08
CA GLU A 42 -10.04 -7.39 6.49
C GLU A 42 -9.60 -6.71 5.17
N LEU A 43 -10.56 -6.31 4.31
CA LEU A 43 -10.26 -5.56 3.09
C LEU A 43 -9.66 -4.18 3.37
N TYR A 44 -10.21 -3.43 4.33
CA TYR A 44 -9.64 -2.14 4.73
C TYR A 44 -8.25 -2.28 5.34
N GLN A 45 -8.01 -3.31 6.16
CA GLN A 45 -6.68 -3.59 6.71
C GLN A 45 -5.66 -3.89 5.62
N ALA A 46 -6.02 -4.69 4.62
CA ALA A 46 -5.14 -4.98 3.48
C ALA A 46 -4.79 -3.70 2.70
N ARG A 47 -5.79 -2.84 2.46
CA ARG A 47 -5.60 -1.54 1.83
C ARG A 47 -4.70 -0.61 2.65
N ASP A 48 -4.92 -0.52 3.96
CA ASP A 48 -4.11 0.31 4.84
C ASP A 48 -2.67 -0.20 4.92
N LYS A 49 -2.46 -1.52 4.90
CA LYS A 49 -1.13 -2.11 4.86
C LYS A 49 -0.41 -1.79 3.55
N PHE A 50 -1.10 -1.77 2.41
CA PHE A 50 -0.53 -1.29 1.15
C PHE A 50 -0.10 0.18 1.21
N LEU A 51 -0.96 1.06 1.73
CA LEU A 51 -0.60 2.46 1.93
C LEU A 51 0.59 2.61 2.89
N ALA A 52 0.62 1.84 3.98
CA ALA A 52 1.72 1.84 4.93
C ALA A 52 3.05 1.38 4.29
N SER A 53 3.02 0.36 3.42
CA SER A 53 4.20 -0.10 2.67
C SER A 53 4.74 0.97 1.72
N MET A 54 3.88 1.68 0.99
CA MET A 54 4.33 2.82 0.17
C MET A 54 4.95 3.93 1.02
N LEU A 55 4.34 4.27 2.16
CA LEU A 55 4.90 5.27 3.07
C LEU A 55 6.25 4.80 3.66
N ARG A 56 6.40 3.50 3.92
CA ARG A 56 7.66 2.90 4.35
C ARG A 56 8.73 3.03 3.27
N ILE A 57 8.38 2.84 2.00
CA ILE A 57 9.29 3.08 0.87
C ILE A 57 9.77 4.53 0.82
N VAL A 58 8.84 5.49 0.83
CA VAL A 58 9.20 6.92 0.76
C VAL A 58 10.04 7.34 1.97
N SER A 59 9.69 6.89 3.17
CA SER A 59 10.41 7.27 4.40
C SER A 59 11.78 6.60 4.53
N ALA A 60 11.92 5.30 4.22
CA ALA A 60 13.21 4.63 4.20
C ALA A 60 14.10 5.16 3.06
N GLY A 61 13.51 5.42 1.88
CA GLY A 61 14.22 6.03 0.76
C GLY A 61 14.71 7.45 1.05
N ALA A 62 13.92 8.26 1.77
CA ALA A 62 14.36 9.57 2.24
C ALA A 62 15.54 9.47 3.23
N ARG A 63 15.50 8.53 4.18
CA ARG A 63 16.59 8.32 5.15
C ARG A 63 17.89 7.87 4.49
N LEU A 64 17.81 6.93 3.54
CA LEU A 64 18.98 6.46 2.78
C LEU A 64 19.63 7.58 1.96
N ARG A 65 18.83 8.49 1.41
CA ARG A 65 19.33 9.66 0.67
C ARG A 65 19.93 10.72 1.60
N ALA A 66 19.32 10.94 2.76
CA ALA A 66 19.76 11.95 3.72
C ALA A 66 21.05 11.55 4.46
N VAL A 67 21.21 10.26 4.75
CA VAL A 67 22.34 9.74 5.51
C VAL A 67 23.24 8.93 4.59
N GLN A 68 24.24 9.59 4.01
CA GLN A 68 25.26 8.95 3.19
C GLN A 68 26.27 8.18 4.04
N GLU A 69 26.88 7.15 3.46
CA GLU A 69 27.99 6.48 4.11
C GLU A 69 29.20 7.43 4.16
N PRO A 70 29.78 7.70 5.35
CA PRO A 70 30.96 8.54 5.47
C PRO A 70 32.14 7.92 4.71
N ALA A 71 32.95 8.76 4.07
CA ALA A 71 34.19 8.31 3.44
C ALA A 71 35.12 7.66 4.49
N ALA A 72 35.86 6.62 4.09
CA ALA A 72 36.79 5.92 4.98
C ALA A 72 37.87 6.86 5.55
N ASP A 73 38.19 7.90 4.79
CA ASP A 73 39.27 8.85 5.01
C ASP A 73 38.82 10.08 5.83
N ASP A 74 37.53 10.18 6.17
CA ASP A 74 37.00 11.33 6.91
C ASP A 74 37.46 11.29 8.38
N PRO A 75 38.29 12.26 8.83
CA PRO A 75 38.81 12.30 10.19
C PRO A 75 37.75 12.63 11.24
N ALA A 76 36.58 13.14 10.85
CA ALA A 76 35.48 13.43 11.77
C ALA A 76 34.72 12.17 12.21
N TRP A 77 34.96 11.03 11.57
CA TRP A 77 34.23 9.79 11.81
C TRP A 77 35.15 8.70 12.37
N THR A 78 34.83 8.20 13.56
CA THR A 78 35.48 7.00 14.09
C THR A 78 34.97 5.76 13.36
N GLU A 79 35.77 4.69 13.33
CA GLU A 79 35.37 3.42 12.69
C GLU A 79 34.09 2.85 13.31
N GLU A 80 33.93 2.98 14.63
CA GLU A 80 32.71 2.55 15.32
C GLU A 80 31.47 3.35 14.85
N MET A 81 31.59 4.66 14.66
CA MET A 81 30.49 5.48 14.14
C MET A 81 30.13 5.09 12.70
N ARG A 82 31.12 4.80 11.84
CA ARG A 82 30.87 4.31 10.47
C ARG A 82 30.16 2.96 10.47
N ALA A 83 30.58 2.04 11.34
CA ALA A 83 29.92 0.75 11.50
C ALA A 83 28.44 0.91 11.91
N ARG A 84 28.13 1.83 12.83
CA ARG A 84 26.75 2.13 13.24
C ARG A 84 25.92 2.74 12.11
N VAL A 85 26.47 3.67 11.33
CA VAL A 85 25.78 4.24 10.16
C VAL A 85 25.51 3.18 9.10
N ARG A 86 26.48 2.32 8.79
CA ARG A 86 26.29 1.17 7.89
C ARG A 86 25.15 0.28 8.36
N ALA A 87 25.11 -0.07 9.65
CA ALA A 87 24.05 -0.89 10.22
C ALA A 87 22.65 -0.27 10.06
N GLU A 88 22.50 1.05 10.32
CA GLU A 88 21.22 1.73 10.10
C GLU A 88 20.84 1.81 8.62
N ARG A 89 21.81 2.03 7.72
CA ARG A 89 21.57 1.98 6.27
C ARG A 89 21.09 0.59 5.83
N THR A 90 21.78 -0.48 6.25
CA THR A 90 21.35 -1.86 5.99
C THR A 90 19.94 -2.12 6.51
N ARG A 91 19.60 -1.61 7.70
CA ARG A 91 18.25 -1.70 8.25
C ARG A 91 17.24 -1.04 7.32
N TRP A 92 17.47 0.17 6.83
CA TRP A 92 16.53 0.85 5.92
C TRP A 92 16.46 0.18 4.56
N THR A 93 17.56 -0.34 4.02
CA THR A 93 17.54 -1.16 2.79
C THR A 93 16.64 -2.39 2.96
N LYS A 94 16.74 -3.07 4.11
CA LYS A 94 15.83 -4.17 4.46
C LYS A 94 14.36 -3.73 4.55
N GLN A 95 14.09 -2.52 5.04
CA GLN A 95 12.72 -1.99 5.06
C GLN A 95 12.14 -1.78 3.67
N LEU A 96 12.97 -1.37 2.69
CA LEU A 96 12.55 -1.26 1.29
C LEU A 96 12.24 -2.64 0.69
N ASP A 97 13.13 -3.60 0.94
CA ASP A 97 12.98 -4.98 0.45
C ASP A 97 11.67 -5.60 0.97
N GLU A 98 11.48 -5.63 2.30
CA GLU A 98 10.27 -6.16 2.95
C GLU A 98 8.99 -5.48 2.46
N ALA A 99 9.02 -4.15 2.24
CA ALA A 99 7.85 -3.42 1.77
C ALA A 99 7.49 -3.79 0.33
N THR A 100 8.48 -3.89 -0.56
CA THR A 100 8.25 -4.26 -1.97
C THR A 100 7.86 -5.73 -2.14
N GLU A 101 8.48 -6.63 -1.37
CA GLU A 101 8.13 -8.05 -1.31
C GLU A 101 6.69 -8.24 -0.84
N TRP A 102 6.32 -7.65 0.29
CA TRP A 102 4.95 -7.78 0.79
C TRP A 102 3.92 -7.25 -0.22
N MET A 103 4.21 -6.13 -0.89
CA MET A 103 3.29 -5.59 -1.90
C MET A 103 3.10 -6.57 -3.06
N VAL A 104 4.16 -7.14 -3.63
CA VAL A 104 4.03 -8.04 -4.78
C VAL A 104 3.32 -9.34 -4.42
N ASP A 105 3.64 -9.91 -3.26
CA ASP A 105 3.08 -11.19 -2.82
C ASP A 105 1.61 -11.11 -2.43
N ASN A 106 1.12 -9.90 -2.09
CA ASN A 106 -0.23 -9.71 -1.56
C ASN A 106 -1.14 -8.91 -2.51
N VAL A 107 -0.74 -8.73 -3.78
CA VAL A 107 -1.49 -7.89 -4.73
C VAL A 107 -2.95 -8.30 -4.88
N GLU A 108 -3.23 -9.61 -4.87
CA GLU A 108 -4.58 -10.17 -4.96
C GLU A 108 -5.44 -9.84 -3.73
N THR A 109 -4.82 -9.60 -2.58
CA THR A 109 -5.50 -9.31 -1.31
C THR A 109 -5.97 -7.86 -1.25
N TYR A 110 -5.18 -6.90 -1.74
CA TYR A 110 -5.51 -5.48 -1.63
C TYR A 110 -6.00 -4.85 -2.94
N ALA A 111 -5.51 -5.24 -4.12
CA ALA A 111 -5.89 -4.61 -5.39
C ALA A 111 -7.41 -4.64 -5.67
N PRO A 112 -8.15 -5.73 -5.38
CA PRO A 112 -9.61 -5.76 -5.57
C PRO A 112 -10.39 -4.76 -4.71
N THR A 113 -9.77 -4.18 -3.68
CA THR A 113 -10.42 -3.15 -2.85
C THR A 113 -10.67 -1.84 -3.60
N TRP A 114 -10.06 -1.66 -4.78
CA TRP A 114 -10.32 -0.53 -5.67
C TRP A 114 -11.23 -0.93 -6.84
N PRO A 115 -12.38 -0.25 -7.02
CA PRO A 115 -13.40 -0.67 -7.97
C PRO A 115 -13.02 -0.44 -9.44
N ALA A 116 -12.20 0.57 -9.74
CA ALA A 116 -11.86 0.94 -11.12
C ALA A 116 -10.71 0.07 -11.67
N ALA A 117 -10.86 -0.46 -12.89
CA ALA A 117 -9.85 -1.30 -13.55
C ALA A 117 -8.50 -0.57 -13.70
N VAL A 118 -8.52 0.69 -14.12
CA VAL A 118 -7.32 1.53 -14.26
C VAL A 118 -6.53 1.69 -12.96
N LEU A 119 -7.20 1.69 -11.80
CA LEU A 119 -6.50 1.77 -10.50
C LEU A 119 -5.80 0.45 -10.18
N ARG A 120 -6.44 -0.68 -10.50
CA ARG A 120 -5.87 -2.02 -10.31
C ARG A 120 -4.67 -2.24 -11.22
N GLU A 121 -4.75 -1.78 -12.47
CA GLU A 121 -3.65 -1.79 -13.42
C GLU A 121 -2.48 -0.93 -12.93
N MET A 122 -2.74 0.31 -12.49
CA MET A 122 -1.72 1.19 -11.92
C MET A 122 -1.01 0.55 -10.71
N ILE A 123 -1.75 -0.12 -9.83
CA ILE A 123 -1.20 -0.88 -8.70
C ILE A 123 -0.30 -2.02 -9.20
N GLY A 124 -0.80 -2.86 -10.11
CA GLY A 124 -0.05 -4.02 -10.62
C GLY A 124 1.26 -3.61 -11.28
N THR A 125 1.20 -2.61 -12.17
CA THR A 125 2.37 -2.05 -12.86
C THR A 125 3.38 -1.49 -11.86
N TYR A 126 2.93 -0.65 -10.91
CA TYR A 126 3.81 -0.08 -9.89
C TYR A 126 4.52 -1.15 -9.07
N VAL A 127 3.78 -2.12 -8.55
CA VAL A 127 4.30 -3.11 -7.60
C VAL A 127 5.31 -4.05 -8.27
N ALA A 128 5.05 -4.46 -9.52
CA ALA A 128 5.98 -5.25 -10.30
C ALA A 128 7.31 -4.51 -10.52
N HIS A 129 7.26 -3.24 -10.94
CA HIS A 129 8.46 -2.44 -11.17
C HIS A 129 9.19 -2.06 -9.88
N ALA A 130 8.46 -1.78 -8.79
CA ALA A 130 9.05 -1.53 -7.48
C ALA A 130 9.84 -2.75 -7.00
N ARG A 131 9.28 -3.96 -7.14
CA ARG A 131 10.01 -5.20 -6.80
C ARG A 131 11.24 -5.38 -7.69
N ALA A 132 11.11 -5.17 -8.99
CA ALA A 132 12.23 -5.26 -9.93
C ALA A 132 13.39 -4.32 -9.56
N VAL A 133 13.08 -3.08 -9.14
CA VAL A 133 14.11 -2.14 -8.64
C VAL A 133 14.76 -2.66 -7.36
N ALA A 134 13.98 -3.15 -6.40
CA ALA A 134 14.49 -3.63 -5.12
C ALA A 134 15.48 -4.80 -5.29
N ILE A 135 15.19 -5.75 -6.19
CA ILE A 135 16.05 -6.92 -6.45
C ILE A 135 17.18 -6.68 -7.44
N SER A 136 17.22 -5.51 -8.11
CA SER A 136 18.27 -5.21 -9.10
C SER A 136 19.67 -5.07 -8.46
N GLU A 137 20.73 -5.15 -9.25
CA GLU A 137 22.12 -5.00 -8.75
C GLU A 137 22.53 -3.54 -8.48
N ARG A 138 21.59 -2.60 -8.57
CA ARG A 138 21.84 -1.17 -8.34
C ARG A 138 22.25 -0.89 -6.89
N GLY A 139 23.09 0.12 -6.69
CA GLY A 139 23.46 0.59 -5.35
C GLY A 139 22.26 1.13 -4.57
N ASP A 140 22.30 0.99 -3.24
CA ASP A 140 21.19 1.31 -2.32
C ASP A 140 20.62 2.72 -2.52
N ASN A 141 21.47 3.72 -2.75
CA ASN A 141 21.03 5.09 -2.98
C ASN A 141 20.20 5.24 -4.26
N ARG A 142 20.63 4.58 -5.35
CA ARG A 142 19.91 4.62 -6.62
C ARG A 142 18.60 3.84 -6.52
N LYS A 143 18.58 2.70 -5.83
CA LYS A 143 17.34 1.98 -5.52
C LYS A 143 16.36 2.85 -4.74
N ALA A 144 16.82 3.52 -3.69
CA ALA A 144 16.01 4.42 -2.88
C ALA A 144 15.40 5.57 -3.69
N GLU A 145 16.19 6.16 -4.58
CA GLU A 145 15.73 7.22 -5.49
C GLU A 145 14.65 6.71 -6.45
N LEU A 146 14.94 5.66 -7.21
CA LEU A 146 14.02 5.06 -8.18
C LEU A 146 12.71 4.59 -7.53
N LEU A 147 12.79 3.96 -6.36
CA LEU A 147 11.60 3.55 -5.61
C LEU A 147 10.76 4.74 -5.15
N THR A 148 11.39 5.85 -4.76
CA THR A 148 10.67 7.08 -4.41
C THR A 148 9.99 7.66 -5.65
N GLU A 149 10.70 7.76 -6.78
CA GLU A 149 10.17 8.27 -8.05
C GLU A 149 8.99 7.45 -8.59
N LEU A 150 9.03 6.12 -8.43
CA LEU A 150 7.90 5.23 -8.76
C LEU A 150 6.72 5.42 -7.82
N THR A 151 7.00 5.61 -6.53
CA THR A 151 5.96 5.65 -5.48
C THR A 151 5.21 6.98 -5.50
N ASP A 152 5.87 8.10 -5.80
CA ASP A 152 5.27 9.44 -5.78
C ASP A 152 3.98 9.58 -6.60
N PRO A 153 3.93 9.24 -7.91
CA PRO A 153 2.70 9.35 -8.69
C PRO A 153 1.59 8.43 -8.17
N VAL A 154 1.94 7.26 -7.65
CA VAL A 154 0.98 6.29 -7.09
C VAL A 154 0.42 6.82 -5.77
N TRP A 155 1.28 7.32 -4.89
CA TRP A 155 0.90 7.94 -3.63
C TRP A 155 -0.02 9.15 -3.84
N ALA A 156 0.21 9.96 -4.87
CA ALA A 156 -0.66 11.08 -5.20
C ALA A 156 -2.11 10.63 -5.48
N VAL A 157 -2.30 9.48 -6.11
CA VAL A 157 -3.64 8.92 -6.39
C VAL A 157 -4.25 8.25 -5.16
N PHE A 158 -3.49 7.39 -4.48
CA PHE A 158 -4.02 6.50 -3.45
C PHE A 158 -3.98 7.09 -2.05
N GLY A 159 -2.98 7.93 -1.75
CA GLY A 159 -2.81 8.64 -0.47
C GLY A 159 -3.59 9.96 -0.38
N SER A 160 -4.08 10.49 -1.50
CA SER A 160 -4.91 11.71 -1.49
C SER A 160 -6.34 11.44 -1.02
N ARG A 161 -6.92 12.41 -0.32
CA ARG A 161 -8.36 12.42 0.01
C ARG A 161 -9.18 12.70 -1.25
N GLY A 162 -10.40 12.15 -1.33
CA GLY A 162 -11.26 12.28 -2.52
C GLY A 162 -11.47 13.71 -3.02
N TRP A 163 -11.54 14.70 -2.12
CA TRP A 163 -11.68 16.12 -2.48
C TRP A 163 -10.42 16.75 -3.10
N GLN A 164 -9.25 16.13 -2.92
CA GLN A 164 -7.98 16.57 -3.50
C GLN A 164 -7.78 16.04 -4.92
N ARG A 165 -8.66 15.12 -5.37
CA ARG A 165 -8.56 14.47 -6.68
C ARG A 165 -9.27 15.30 -7.73
N GLY A 166 -8.54 16.25 -8.30
CA GLY A 166 -8.99 16.92 -9.53
C GLY A 166 -9.13 15.92 -10.69
N PRO A 167 -9.94 16.22 -11.72
CA PRO A 167 -10.24 15.28 -12.82
C PRO A 167 -8.99 14.85 -13.61
N ARG A 168 -7.91 15.63 -13.53
CA ARG A 168 -6.64 15.36 -14.23
C ARG A 168 -5.61 14.61 -13.39
N LEU A 169 -5.86 14.38 -12.11
CA LEU A 169 -4.85 13.80 -11.21
C LEU A 169 -4.48 12.37 -11.64
N LEU A 170 -5.48 11.51 -11.86
CA LEU A 170 -5.23 10.12 -12.24
C LEU A 170 -4.51 10.01 -13.59
N PRO A 171 -5.00 10.61 -14.70
CA PRO A 171 -4.30 10.54 -15.98
C PRO A 171 -2.85 11.04 -15.91
N ARG A 172 -2.61 12.15 -15.20
CA ARG A 172 -1.24 12.68 -15.00
C ARG A 172 -0.37 11.73 -14.20
N SER A 173 -0.92 11.06 -13.19
CA SER A 173 -0.18 10.14 -12.35
C SER A 173 0.18 8.85 -13.09
N VAL A 174 -0.74 8.34 -13.92
CA VAL A 174 -0.46 7.22 -14.84
C VAL A 174 0.65 7.60 -15.81
N GLN A 175 0.53 8.75 -16.49
CA GLN A 175 1.56 9.22 -17.43
C GLN A 175 2.93 9.40 -16.76
N ARG A 176 2.98 9.92 -15.53
CA ARG A 176 4.22 10.06 -14.77
C ARG A 176 4.82 8.71 -14.41
N LEU A 177 4.01 7.76 -13.96
CA LEU A 177 4.47 6.39 -13.66
C LEU A 177 5.06 5.73 -14.91
N GLU A 178 4.36 5.80 -16.03
CA GLU A 178 4.82 5.26 -17.32
C GLU A 178 6.14 5.90 -17.79
N ALA A 179 6.25 7.24 -17.68
CA ALA A 179 7.48 7.95 -18.05
C ALA A 179 8.67 7.54 -17.17
N THR A 180 8.45 7.38 -15.86
CA THR A 180 9.49 6.90 -14.95
C THR A 180 9.92 5.48 -15.32
N ILE A 181 8.97 4.57 -15.59
CA ILE A 181 9.27 3.20 -16.02
C ILE A 181 10.06 3.17 -17.32
N ALA A 182 9.63 3.95 -18.33
CA ALA A 182 10.33 4.05 -19.61
C ALA A 182 11.78 4.53 -19.45
N THR A 183 12.00 5.47 -18.53
CA THR A 183 13.34 5.98 -18.21
C THR A 183 14.23 4.88 -17.60
N MET A 184 13.68 4.07 -16.69
CA MET A 184 14.41 2.93 -16.10
C MET A 184 14.72 1.83 -17.11
N ALA A 185 13.80 1.54 -18.04
CA ALA A 185 14.04 0.59 -19.11
C ALA A 185 15.20 1.06 -19.99
N ALA A 186 15.19 2.31 -20.44
CA ALA A 186 16.27 2.89 -21.24
C ALA A 186 17.61 2.97 -20.49
N GLU A 187 17.61 3.14 -19.16
CA GLU A 187 18.82 3.03 -18.35
C GLU A 187 19.36 1.59 -18.34
N THR A 188 18.47 0.60 -18.18
CA THR A 188 18.83 -0.82 -18.16
C THR A 188 19.39 -1.27 -19.51
N ASP A 189 18.76 -0.87 -20.62
CA ASP A 189 19.23 -1.20 -21.98
C ASP A 189 20.62 -0.63 -22.24
N ARG A 190 20.89 0.61 -21.79
CA ARG A 190 22.23 1.22 -21.89
C ARG A 190 23.27 0.46 -21.08
N GLN A 191 22.93 -0.02 -19.88
CA GLN A 191 23.83 -0.82 -19.05
C GLN A 191 24.14 -2.17 -19.72
N LEU A 192 23.13 -2.83 -20.28
CA LEU A 192 23.29 -4.09 -21.01
C LEU A 192 24.15 -3.91 -22.26
N ALA A 193 23.92 -2.85 -23.03
CA ALA A 193 24.71 -2.53 -24.22
C ALA A 193 26.18 -2.24 -23.87
N ALA A 194 26.45 -1.52 -22.77
CA ALA A 194 27.81 -1.24 -22.31
C ALA A 194 28.54 -2.47 -21.76
N ALA A 195 27.81 -3.47 -21.25
CA ALA A 195 28.37 -4.72 -20.76
C ALA A 195 28.62 -5.76 -21.88
N ALA A 196 28.10 -5.52 -23.09
CA ALA A 196 28.33 -6.41 -24.22
C ALA A 196 29.82 -6.38 -24.65
N PRO A 197 30.49 -7.53 -24.80
CA PRO A 197 31.87 -7.56 -25.26
C PRO A 197 31.96 -6.97 -26.68
N ALA A 198 32.97 -6.13 -26.92
CA ALA A 198 33.29 -5.67 -28.27
C ALA A 198 33.62 -6.89 -29.13
N SER A 199 32.70 -7.21 -30.05
CA SER A 199 32.87 -8.26 -31.06
C SER A 199 33.97 -7.91 -32.05
#